data_AF-G5Q6P1-F1
#
_entry.id   AF-G5Q6P1-F1
#
_cell.length_a   1.000
_cell.length_b   1.000
_cell.length_c   1.000
_cell.angle_alpha   90.00
_cell.angle_beta   90.00
_cell.angle_gamma   90.00
#
_symmetry.space_group_name_H-M   'P 1'
#
loop_
_entity.id
_entity.type
_entity.pdbx_description
1 polymer ?
#
loop_
_entity_poly.entity_id
_entity_poly.type
_entity_poly.pdbx_seq_one_letter_code
_entity_poly.pdbx_strand_id
1 'polypeptide(L)'
;DARANMEAMLVRLAIERGDDAWEAEILARAHMLSKLEASDASEHMLDEWDQRHQAFHSAIVAGCGSHYLLQMRERLFDLAARYRFIWLRETVLSVEMLEDKHIQH
;
A
#
# COMPACT_ATOMS: atom_id res chain seq x y z
N ASP A 1 -0.62 3.46 -17.02
CA ASP A 1 0.48 4.43 -17.24
C ASP A 1 0.47 5.62 -16.28
N ALA A 2 -0.57 6.46 -16.26
CA ALA A 2 -0.59 7.68 -15.43
C ALA A 2 -0.33 7.43 -13.93
N ARG A 3 -1.01 6.43 -13.31
CA ARG A 3 -0.80 6.07 -11.90
C ARG A 3 0.64 5.62 -11.63
N ALA A 4 1.17 4.72 -12.44
CA ALA A 4 2.52 4.16 -12.25
C ALA A 4 3.60 5.24 -12.35
N ASN A 5 3.49 6.14 -13.34
CA ASN A 5 4.41 7.27 -13.48
C ASN A 5 4.33 8.25 -12.30
N MET A 6 3.12 8.50 -11.78
CA MET A 6 2.93 9.34 -10.61
C MET A 6 3.52 8.73 -9.34
N GLU A 7 3.29 7.43 -9.10
CA GLU A 7 3.86 6.70 -7.96
C GLU A 7 5.39 6.71 -8.03
N ALA A 8 5.99 6.44 -9.20
CA ALA A 8 7.45 6.47 -9.37
C ALA A 8 8.06 7.86 -9.09
N MET A 9 7.38 8.92 -9.54
CA MET A 9 7.78 10.30 -9.21
C MET A 9 7.67 10.58 -7.71
N LEU A 10 6.56 10.18 -7.08
CA LEU A 10 6.32 10.39 -5.66
C LEU A 10 7.34 9.68 -4.77
N VAL A 11 7.67 8.43 -5.09
CA VAL A 11 8.69 7.66 -4.36
C VAL A 11 10.04 8.34 -4.45
N ARG A 12 10.45 8.79 -5.64
CA ARG A 12 11.71 9.53 -5.81
C ARG A 12 11.75 10.81 -4.96
N LEU A 13 10.68 11.60 -5.01
CA LEU A 13 10.59 12.81 -4.18
C LEU A 13 10.60 12.50 -2.68
N ALA A 14 9.99 11.38 -2.27
CA ALA A 14 9.97 10.97 -0.89
C ALA A 14 11.36 10.55 -0.38
N ILE A 15 12.13 9.82 -1.20
CA ILE A 15 13.52 9.49 -0.89
C ILE A 15 14.39 10.76 -0.81
N GLU A 16 14.16 11.73 -1.70
CA GLU A 16 14.96 12.97 -1.74
C GLU A 16 14.68 13.91 -0.55
N ARG A 17 13.50 13.81 0.08
CA ARG A 17 13.00 14.83 1.04
C ARG A 17 12.62 14.28 2.40
N GLY A 18 12.46 12.97 2.53
CA GLY A 18 12.07 12.30 3.75
C GLY A 18 13.12 12.47 4.85
N ASP A 19 12.65 12.43 6.10
CA ASP A 19 13.47 12.49 7.31
C ASP A 19 13.40 11.16 8.08
N ASP A 20 14.18 11.07 9.16
CA ASP A 20 14.24 9.86 10.00
C ASP A 20 12.86 9.47 10.57
N ALA A 21 12.00 10.45 10.83
CA ALA A 21 10.64 10.21 11.33
C ALA A 21 9.76 9.56 10.27
N TRP A 22 9.86 10.00 9.01
CA TRP A 22 9.22 9.38 7.86
C TRP A 22 9.72 7.95 7.63
N GLU A 23 11.02 7.70 7.71
CA GLU A 23 11.58 6.34 7.57
C GLU A 23 11.06 5.39 8.65
N ALA A 24 11.04 5.85 9.91
CA ALA A 24 10.50 5.09 11.03
C ALA A 24 9.01 4.75 10.84
N GLU A 25 8.22 5.68 10.30
CA GLU A 25 6.81 5.44 10.00
C GLU A 25 6.64 4.37 8.91
N ILE A 26 7.47 4.37 7.86
CA ILE A 26 7.45 3.30 6.84
C ILE A 26 7.70 1.94 7.49
N LEU A 27 8.72 1.83 8.33
CA LEU A 27 9.06 0.58 9.03
C LEU A 27 7.93 0.12 9.94
N ALA A 28 7.31 1.04 10.69
CA ALA A 28 6.17 0.73 11.54
C ALA A 28 4.98 0.19 10.72
N ARG A 29 4.66 0.82 9.58
CA ARG A 29 3.56 0.36 8.70
C ARG A 29 3.88 -0.95 8.02
N ALA A 30 5.12 -1.19 7.61
CA ALA A 30 5.56 -2.48 7.07
C ALA A 30 5.39 -3.59 8.11
N HIS A 31 5.81 -3.34 9.35
CA HIS A 31 5.66 -4.28 10.46
C HIS A 31 4.18 -4.59 10.76
N MET A 32 3.33 -3.56 10.79
CA MET A 32 1.90 -3.76 10.99
C MET A 32 1.26 -4.56 9.85
N LEU A 33 1.67 -4.34 8.60
CA LEU A 33 1.19 -5.11 7.46
C LEU A 33 1.62 -6.58 7.54
N SER A 34 2.89 -6.86 7.89
CA SER A 34 3.40 -8.23 7.98
C SER A 34 2.85 -9.02 9.17
N LYS A 35 2.42 -8.33 10.23
CA LYS A 35 1.75 -8.95 11.39
C LYS A 35 0.34 -9.47 11.13
N LEU A 36 -0.22 -9.16 9.95
CA LEU A 36 -1.53 -9.68 9.58
C LEU A 36 -1.38 -11.17 9.21
N GLU A 37 -1.46 -12.06 10.20
CA GLU A 37 -1.37 -13.50 10.00
C GLU A 37 -2.66 -14.03 9.36
N ALA A 38 -2.52 -14.85 8.32
CA ALA A 38 -3.60 -15.45 7.54
C ALA A 38 -4.30 -16.59 8.30
N SER A 39 -4.72 -16.36 9.55
CA SER A 39 -5.33 -17.39 10.38
C SER A 39 -6.83 -17.59 10.13
N ASP A 40 -7.49 -16.70 9.36
CA ASP A 40 -8.84 -16.94 8.84
C ASP A 40 -9.10 -16.01 7.64
N ALA A 41 -9.19 -16.56 6.42
CA ALA A 41 -9.47 -15.78 5.21
C ALA A 41 -10.95 -15.33 5.19
N SER A 42 -11.25 -14.26 5.92
CA SER A 42 -12.58 -13.63 6.01
C SER A 42 -12.60 -12.28 5.28
N GLU A 43 -13.79 -11.80 4.90
CA GLU A 43 -13.97 -10.45 4.33
C GLU A 43 -13.41 -9.36 5.28
N HIS A 44 -13.56 -9.55 6.59
CA HIS A 44 -13.01 -8.62 7.59
C HIS A 44 -11.48 -8.55 7.55
N MET A 45 -10.82 -9.70 7.39
CA MET A 45 -9.36 -9.76 7.24
C MET A 45 -8.88 -9.13 5.94
N LEU A 46 -9.66 -9.21 4.86
CA LEU A 46 -9.35 -8.50 3.61
C LEU A 46 -9.44 -6.99 3.76
N ASP A 47 -10.48 -6.51 4.43
CA ASP A 47 -10.65 -5.08 4.69
C ASP A 47 -9.50 -4.56 5.55
N GLU A 48 -9.10 -5.32 6.58
CA GLU A 48 -7.96 -4.96 7.42
C GLU A 48 -6.64 -5.00 6.64
N TRP A 49 -6.44 -6.02 5.80
CA TRP A 49 -5.29 -6.10 4.91
C TRP A 49 -5.23 -4.91 3.95
N ASP A 50 -6.32 -4.56 3.25
CA ASP A 50 -6.34 -3.43 2.30
C ASP A 50 -6.07 -2.12 3.02
N GLN A 51 -6.62 -1.92 4.22
CA GLN A 51 -6.33 -0.75 5.06
C GLN A 51 -4.86 -0.66 5.44
N ARG A 52 -4.25 -1.74 5.96
CA ARG A 52 -2.82 -1.74 6.34
C ARG A 52 -1.92 -1.59 5.13
N HIS A 53 -2.27 -2.20 3.99
CA HIS A 53 -1.55 -2.09 2.73
C HIS A 53 -1.61 -0.66 2.17
N GLN A 54 -2.79 -0.04 2.18
CA GLN A 54 -2.95 1.37 1.78
C GLN A 54 -2.18 2.30 2.71
N ALA A 55 -2.19 2.05 4.03
CA ALA A 55 -1.43 2.83 4.99
C ALA A 55 0.08 2.74 4.74
N PHE A 56 0.60 1.54 4.47
CA PHE A 56 2.01 1.33 4.13
C PHE A 56 2.41 2.09 2.86
N HIS A 57 1.67 1.94 1.77
CA HIS A 57 1.96 2.66 0.53
C HIS A 57 1.82 4.18 0.67
N SER A 58 0.89 4.66 1.49
CA SER A 58 0.73 6.09 1.75
C SER A 58 1.89 6.64 2.56
N ALA A 59 2.42 5.88 3.53
CA ALA A 59 3.61 6.27 4.29
C ALA A 59 4.85 6.40 3.39
N ILE A 60 5.05 5.48 2.43
CA ILE A 60 6.16 5.56 1.47
C ILE A 60 6.17 6.91 0.74
N VAL A 61 5.03 7.31 0.18
CA VAL A 61 4.96 8.53 -0.64
C VAL A 61 4.80 9.81 0.19
N ALA A 62 4.46 9.72 1.48
CA ALA A 62 4.25 10.87 2.35
C ALA A 62 5.49 11.77 2.46
N GLY A 63 6.68 11.18 2.40
CA GLY A 63 7.96 11.91 2.40
C GLY A 63 8.12 12.88 1.23
N CYS A 64 7.30 12.79 0.16
CA CYS A 64 7.43 13.70 -0.99
C CYS A 64 7.18 15.17 -0.63
N GLY A 65 6.58 15.43 0.54
CA GLY A 65 6.41 16.78 1.10
C GLY A 65 5.46 17.68 0.31
N SER A 66 4.64 17.13 -0.60
CA SER A 66 3.71 17.90 -1.42
C SER A 66 2.28 17.42 -1.26
N HIS A 67 1.47 18.19 -0.52
CA HIS A 67 0.05 17.89 -0.31
C HIS A 67 -0.74 17.75 -1.61
N TYR A 68 -0.46 18.59 -2.62
CA TYR A 68 -1.14 18.52 -3.92
C TYR A 68 -0.84 17.24 -4.70
N LEU A 69 0.39 16.75 -4.65
CA LEU A 69 0.74 15.49 -5.32
C LEU A 69 0.10 14.30 -4.61
N LEU A 70 0.01 14.33 -3.29
CA LEU A 70 -0.68 13.31 -2.50
C LEU A 70 -2.18 13.28 -2.79
N GLN A 71 -2.84 14.45 -2.87
CA GLN A 71 -4.26 14.52 -3.28
C GLN A 71 -4.49 13.99 -4.70
N MET A 72 -3.58 14.28 -5.63
CA MET A 72 -3.70 13.78 -6.99
C MET A 72 -3.55 12.25 -7.05
N ARG A 73 -2.61 11.70 -6.27
CA ARG A 73 -2.45 10.24 -6.11
C ARG A 73 -3.74 9.61 -5.60
N GLU A 74 -4.35 10.17 -4.56
CA GLU A 74 -5.60 9.68 -3.96
C GLU A 74 -6.71 9.60 -5.01
N ARG A 75 -6.89 10.65 -5.82
CA ARG A 75 -7.89 10.63 -6.92
C ARG A 75 -7.66 9.52 -7.93
N LEU A 76 -6.40 9.28 -8.32
CA LEU A 76 -6.07 8.18 -9.24
C LEU A 76 -6.28 6.81 -8.59
N PHE A 77 -6.08 6.72 -7.27
CA PHE A 77 -6.28 5.51 -6.49
C PHE A 77 -7.78 5.17 -6.35
N ASP A 78 -8.62 6.18 -6.16
CA ASP A 78 -10.08 6.05 -6.12
C ASP A 78 -10.67 5.62 -7.45
N LEU A 79 -10.19 6.21 -8.56
CA LEU A 79 -10.59 5.77 -9.91
C LEU A 79 -10.26 4.30 -10.18
N ALA A 80 -9.23 3.77 -9.51
CA ALA A 80 -8.82 2.37 -9.61
C ALA A 80 -9.48 1.45 -8.56
N ALA A 81 -10.31 1.96 -7.65
CA ALA A 81 -10.84 1.21 -6.51
C ALA A 81 -11.61 -0.06 -6.93
N ARG A 82 -12.45 0.03 -7.97
CA ARG A 82 -13.22 -1.13 -8.45
C ARG A 82 -12.34 -2.27 -8.96
N TYR A 83 -11.27 -1.94 -9.70
CA TYR A 83 -10.33 -2.93 -10.20
C TYR A 83 -9.52 -3.57 -9.07
N ARG A 84 -9.17 -2.78 -8.05
CA ARG A 84 -8.48 -3.25 -6.85
C ARG A 84 -9.32 -4.25 -6.07
N PHE A 85 -10.61 -3.96 -5.87
CA PHE A 85 -11.55 -4.86 -5.20
C PHE A 85 -11.63 -6.23 -5.90
N ILE A 86 -11.75 -6.24 -7.23
CA ILE A 86 -11.77 -7.49 -8.01
C ILE A 86 -10.44 -8.23 -7.87
N TRP A 87 -9.32 -7.53 -8.03
CA TRP A 87 -7.98 -8.13 -7.92
C TRP A 87 -7.71 -8.71 -6.52
N LEU A 88 -8.05 -7.99 -5.46
CA LEU A 88 -7.95 -8.43 -4.06
C LEU A 88 -8.68 -9.75 -3.85
N ARG A 89 -9.91 -9.83 -4.35
CA ARG A 89 -10.75 -11.02 -4.24
C ARG A 89 -10.23 -12.22 -5.04
N GLU A 90 -9.44 -11.98 -6.08
CA GLU A 90 -8.86 -13.04 -6.92
C GLU A 90 -7.47 -13.48 -6.44
N THR A 91 -6.66 -12.57 -5.87
CA THR A 91 -5.25 -12.85 -5.52
C THR A 91 -4.96 -12.91 -4.02
N VAL A 92 -5.79 -12.33 -3.17
CA VAL A 92 -5.59 -12.36 -1.69
C VAL A 92 -6.50 -13.40 -1.03
N LEU A 93 -7.63 -13.75 -1.66
CA LEU A 93 -8.56 -14.79 -1.16
C LEU A 93 -8.26 -16.22 -1.66
N SER A 94 -7.34 -16.43 -2.58
CA SER A 94 -6.92 -17.81 -2.88
C SER A 94 -5.92 -18.27 -1.81
N VAL A 95 -6.29 -19.34 -1.11
CA VAL A 95 -5.49 -19.95 -0.03
C VAL A 95 -4.06 -20.27 -0.49
N GLU A 96 -3.88 -20.64 -1.76
CA GLU A 96 -2.57 -20.91 -2.38
C GLU A 96 -1.65 -19.67 -2.53
N MET A 97 -2.18 -18.44 -2.55
CA MET A 97 -1.37 -17.23 -2.85
C MET A 97 -0.94 -16.43 -1.61
N LEU A 98 -1.58 -16.65 -0.46
CA LEU A 98 -1.18 -16.04 0.81
C LEU A 98 0.15 -16.62 1.33
N GLU A 99 0.44 -17.88 1.02
CA GLU A 99 1.73 -18.52 1.32
C GLU A 99 2.86 -17.98 0.43
N ASP A 100 2.57 -17.68 -0.84
CA ASP A 100 3.56 -17.23 -1.84
C ASP A 100 3.96 -15.74 -1.67
N LYS A 101 3.06 -14.88 -1.19
CA LYS A 101 3.33 -13.44 -1.02
C LYS A 101 4.22 -13.09 0.18
N HIS A 102 4.37 -13.99 1.17
CA HIS A 102 5.33 -13.81 2.26
C HIS A 102 6.80 -13.82 1.77
N ILE A 103 7.05 -14.26 0.54
CA ILE A 103 8.39 -14.41 -0.05
C ILE A 103 8.78 -13.21 -0.93
N GLN A 104 7.82 -12.37 -1.36
CA GLN A 104 8.07 -11.25 -2.30
C GLN A 104 8.30 -9.87 -1.65
N HIS A 105 8.21 -9.78 -0.32
CA HIS A 105 8.49 -8.56 0.46
C HIS A 105 9.54 -8.84 1.54
#